data_AF-A0AAV0H5S5-F1
#
_entry.id   AF-A0AAV0H5S5-F1
#
_cell.length_a   1.000
_cell.length_b   1.000
_cell.length_c   1.000
_cell.angle_alpha   90.00
_cell.angle_beta   90.00
_cell.angle_gamma   90.00
#
_symmetry.space_group_name_H-M   'P 1'
#
loop_
_entity.id
_entity.type
_entity.pdbx_description
1 polymer ?
#
loop_
_entity_poly.entity_id
_entity_poly.type
_entity_poly.pdbx_seq_one_letter_code
_entity_poly.pdbx_strand_id
1 'polypeptide(L)'
;KGGFITAQARETADSPSGFVFKGCTVSGVGLSYLGRPWRPYARVLFFKSNFSQVVDPRGWDPYVGKMDRKGVIYAEYGNFGPGADTSNRVSWEKKLSVDVWEKMTSMSFINEDGWLQRQPY
;
A
#
# COMPACT_ATOMS: atom_id res chain seq x y z
N LYS A 1 20.93 1.05 -6.34
CA LYS A 1 19.66 1.81 -6.49
C LYS A 1 18.55 0.89 -6.02
N GLY A 2 17.68 1.32 -5.10
CA GLY A 2 16.57 0.48 -4.63
C GLY A 2 15.38 0.50 -5.58
N GLY A 3 14.59 -0.57 -5.57
CA GLY A 3 13.38 -0.70 -6.38
C GLY A 3 12.14 -0.12 -5.69
N PHE A 4 10.99 -0.22 -6.37
CA PHE A 4 9.67 0.09 -5.82
C PHE A 4 8.77 -1.12 -6.02
N ILE A 5 8.15 -1.61 -4.95
CA ILE A 5 7.22 -2.75 -5.02
C ILE A 5 5.92 -2.35 -5.72
N THR A 6 5.47 -1.11 -5.51
CA THR A 6 4.21 -0.61 -6.09
C THR A 6 4.36 0.75 -6.78
N ALA A 7 3.52 0.95 -7.81
CA ALA A 7 3.38 2.20 -8.55
C ALA A 7 1.91 2.41 -8.97
N GLN A 8 1.03 2.66 -7.99
CA GLN A 8 -0.42 2.68 -8.22
C GLN A 8 -0.87 3.99 -8.92
N ALA A 9 -1.84 3.87 -9.82
CA ALA A 9 -2.18 4.87 -10.84
C ALA A 9 -3.53 5.57 -10.66
N ARG A 10 -4.10 5.60 -9.45
CA ARG A 10 -5.41 6.21 -9.23
C ARG A 10 -5.36 7.72 -9.50
N GLU A 11 -6.16 8.16 -10.47
CA GLU A 11 -6.17 9.53 -11.01
C GLU A 11 -7.13 10.47 -10.27
N THR A 12 -8.20 9.96 -9.67
CA THR A 12 -9.26 10.78 -9.04
C THR A 12 -9.63 10.28 -7.64
N ALA A 13 -10.13 11.19 -6.80
CA ALA A 13 -10.62 10.87 -5.46
C ALA A 13 -11.81 9.90 -5.45
N ASP A 14 -12.67 9.95 -6.46
CA ASP A 14 -13.91 9.14 -6.48
C ASP A 14 -13.69 7.73 -7.03
N SER A 15 -12.55 7.48 -7.68
CA SER A 15 -12.23 6.14 -8.17
C SER A 15 -12.13 5.16 -6.99
N PRO A 16 -12.84 4.01 -7.02
CA PRO A 16 -12.77 3.02 -5.95
C PRO A 16 -11.48 2.17 -6.02
N SER A 17 -10.61 2.36 -7.02
CA SER A 17 -9.41 1.54 -7.22
C SER A 17 -8.36 1.66 -6.11
N GLY A 18 -7.49 0.67 -5.98
CA GLY A 18 -6.37 0.67 -5.05
C GLY A 18 -5.69 -0.69 -4.99
N PHE A 19 -4.48 -0.75 -4.44
CA PHE A 19 -3.80 -2.01 -4.12
C PHE A 19 -3.90 -2.29 -2.62
N VAL A 20 -4.29 -3.50 -2.25
CA VAL A 20 -4.37 -3.95 -0.86
C VAL A 20 -3.64 -5.29 -0.73
N PHE A 21 -2.54 -5.28 0.03
CA PHE A 21 -1.77 -6.47 0.36
C PHE A 21 -2.13 -6.91 1.77
N LYS A 22 -2.88 -8.00 1.90
CA LYS A 22 -3.40 -8.52 3.16
C LYS A 22 -2.77 -9.87 3.46
N GLY A 23 -2.02 -9.98 4.56
CA GLY A 23 -1.38 -11.24 4.95
C GLY A 23 -0.28 -11.70 3.98
N CYS A 24 0.38 -10.76 3.30
CA CYS A 24 1.41 -11.07 2.32
C CYS A 24 2.81 -11.13 2.95
N THR A 25 3.79 -11.67 2.22
CA THR A 25 5.21 -11.59 2.58
C THR A 25 5.95 -10.72 1.57
N VAL A 26 6.70 -9.74 2.06
CA VAL A 26 7.59 -8.88 1.29
C VAL A 26 9.04 -9.30 1.53
N SER A 27 9.63 -9.95 0.54
CA SER A 27 11.01 -10.45 0.57
C SER A 27 11.72 -10.29 -0.76
N GLY A 28 13.04 -10.47 -0.76
CA GLY A 28 13.87 -10.30 -1.95
C GLY A 28 15.35 -10.08 -1.63
N VAL A 29 16.06 -9.53 -2.61
CA VAL A 29 17.47 -9.16 -2.49
C VAL A 29 17.62 -7.66 -2.75
N GLY A 30 18.37 -6.98 -1.89
CA GLY A 30 18.59 -5.54 -1.97
C GLY A 30 17.48 -4.72 -1.31
N LEU A 31 17.77 -3.44 -1.08
CA LEU A 31 16.87 -2.51 -0.42
C LEU A 31 15.83 -1.95 -1.41
N SER A 32 14.56 -1.89 -1.03
CA SER A 32 13.45 -1.40 -1.87
C SER A 32 12.42 -0.65 -1.04
N TYR A 33 11.73 0.29 -1.69
CA TYR A 33 10.56 0.95 -1.11
C TYR A 33 9.29 0.13 -1.39
N LEU A 34 8.33 0.19 -0.47
CA LEU A 34 6.96 -0.31 -0.62
C LEU A 34 6.26 0.28 -1.85
N GLY A 35 6.59 1.52 -2.22
CA GLY A 35 6.10 2.09 -3.46
C GLY A 35 6.38 3.56 -3.68
N ARG A 36 5.98 4.01 -4.86
CA ARG A 36 5.90 5.42 -5.26
C ARG A 36 4.52 5.69 -5.86
N PRO A 37 3.90 6.86 -5.67
CA PRO A 37 2.67 7.20 -6.36
C PRO A 37 2.96 7.42 -7.84
N TRP A 38 2.24 6.74 -8.74
CA TRP A 38 2.31 7.02 -10.17
C TRP A 38 1.29 8.09 -10.59
N ARG A 39 0.23 8.31 -9.81
CA ARG A 39 -0.79 9.35 -10.03
C ARG A 39 -1.20 10.06 -8.72
N PRO A 40 -1.81 11.26 -8.79
CA PRO A 40 -2.08 12.14 -7.63
C PRO A 40 -2.95 11.56 -6.49
N TYR A 41 -3.75 10.53 -6.78
CA TYR A 41 -4.64 9.88 -5.81
C TYR A 41 -4.26 8.42 -5.55
N ALA A 42 -3.00 8.06 -5.84
CA ALA A 42 -2.50 6.70 -5.70
C ALA A 42 -2.82 6.13 -4.32
N ARG A 43 -3.32 4.89 -4.29
CA ARG A 43 -3.74 4.22 -3.05
C ARG A 43 -3.15 2.82 -2.93
N VAL A 44 -2.32 2.62 -1.90
CA VAL A 44 -1.65 1.35 -1.61
C VAL A 44 -1.69 1.09 -0.11
N LEU A 45 -2.16 -0.10 0.27
CA LEU A 45 -2.29 -0.51 1.67
C LEU A 45 -1.56 -1.83 1.90
N PHE A 46 -0.76 -1.90 2.97
CA PHE A 46 -0.23 -3.16 3.50
C PHE A 46 -0.83 -3.44 4.88
N PHE A 47 -1.50 -4.58 5.03
CA PHE A 47 -2.22 -4.96 6.23
C PHE A 47 -1.76 -6.34 6.70
N LYS A 48 -1.34 -6.43 7.97
CA LYS A 48 -0.93 -7.67 8.63
C LYS A 48 0.04 -8.52 7.79
N SER A 49 1.00 -7.86 7.15
CA SER A 49 1.96 -8.48 6.23
C SER A 49 3.36 -8.61 6.87
N ASN A 50 4.12 -9.62 6.47
CA ASN A 50 5.49 -9.86 6.95
C ASN A 50 6.51 -9.16 6.05
N PHE A 51 7.31 -8.26 6.59
CA PHE A 51 8.36 -7.55 5.87
C PHE A 51 9.73 -8.04 6.32
N SER A 52 10.49 -8.60 5.38
CA SER A 52 11.92 -8.83 5.59
C SER A 52 12.71 -7.51 5.55
N GLN A 53 14.00 -7.57 5.90
CA GLN A 53 14.93 -6.42 5.93
C GLN A 53 15.18 -5.71 4.59
N VAL A 54 14.51 -6.17 3.52
CA VAL A 54 14.59 -5.57 2.19
C VAL A 54 13.80 -4.26 2.10
N VAL A 55 12.87 -4.02 3.02
CA VAL A 55 12.09 -2.77 3.03
C VAL A 55 12.96 -1.65 3.58
N ASP A 56 13.14 -0.59 2.78
CA ASP A 56 13.84 0.63 3.21
C ASP A 56 13.13 1.22 4.44
N PRO A 57 13.86 1.67 5.48
CA PRO A 57 13.24 2.25 6.68
C PRO A 57 12.31 3.44 6.41
N ARG A 58 12.52 4.17 5.30
CA ARG A 58 11.63 5.25 4.86
C ARG A 58 10.29 4.73 4.35
N GLY A 59 10.20 3.45 4.00
CA GLY A 59 9.03 2.72 3.53
C GLY A 59 8.62 3.10 2.12
N TRP A 60 8.32 4.36 1.89
CA TRP A 60 7.81 4.88 0.62
C TRP A 60 8.79 5.88 0.00
N ASP A 61 8.61 6.17 -1.29
CA ASP A 61 9.48 7.11 -2.03
C ASP A 61 9.60 8.47 -1.33
N PRO A 62 10.77 8.87 -0.79
CA PRO A 62 10.92 10.16 -0.13
C PRO A 62 10.92 11.32 -1.14
N TYR A 63 11.19 11.08 -2.42
CA TYR A 63 11.47 12.10 -3.44
C TYR A 63 10.32 12.36 -4.42
N VAL A 64 9.06 12.19 -4.00
CA VAL A 64 7.87 12.50 -4.83
C VAL A 64 7.72 14.00 -5.17
N GLY A 65 8.77 14.82 -5.09
CA GLY A 65 8.77 16.28 -5.18
C GLY A 65 8.33 16.91 -6.52
N LYS A 66 7.71 16.15 -7.42
CA LYS A 66 7.15 16.66 -8.68
C LYS A 66 5.69 16.29 -8.93
N MET A 67 5.08 15.46 -8.09
CA MET A 67 3.68 15.08 -8.26
C MET A 67 2.82 15.77 -7.20
N ASP A 68 1.70 16.32 -7.65
CA ASP A 68 0.69 16.85 -6.76
C ASP A 68 0.13 15.70 -5.90
N ARG A 69 0.47 15.66 -4.62
CA ARG A 69 0.05 14.61 -3.67
C ARG A 69 -1.36 14.89 -3.15
N LYS A 70 -2.29 15.34 -4.01
CA LYS A 70 -3.63 15.80 -3.63
C LYS A 70 -4.33 14.84 -2.67
N GLY A 71 -4.28 13.54 -2.98
CA GLY A 71 -4.99 12.52 -2.22
C GLY A 71 -4.30 11.17 -2.18
N VAL A 72 -2.96 11.13 -2.16
CA VAL A 72 -2.21 9.87 -2.00
C VAL A 72 -2.53 9.24 -0.65
N ILE A 73 -2.91 7.95 -0.67
CA ILE A 73 -3.21 7.16 0.52
C ILE A 73 -2.31 5.93 0.53
N TYR A 74 -1.13 6.08 1.14
CA TYR A 74 -0.19 5.00 1.38
C TYR A 74 -0.17 4.75 2.88
N ALA A 75 -0.47 3.52 3.30
CA ALA A 75 -0.63 3.20 4.70
C ALA A 75 -0.26 1.75 5.04
N GLU A 76 0.14 1.56 6.28
CA GLU A 76 0.53 0.28 6.87
C GLU A 76 -0.25 0.04 8.17
N TYR A 77 -0.64 -1.20 8.43
CA TYR A 77 -1.26 -1.58 9.71
C TYR A 77 -0.94 -3.02 10.11
N GLY A 78 -0.40 -3.17 11.32
CA GLY A 78 -0.12 -4.49 11.92
C GLY A 78 0.91 -5.33 11.14
N ASN A 79 1.73 -4.71 10.29
CA ASN A 79 2.84 -5.40 9.63
C ASN A 79 3.90 -5.80 10.67
N PHE A 80 4.62 -6.87 10.40
CA PHE A 80 5.61 -7.45 11.31
C PHE A 80 6.84 -7.94 10.55
N GLY A 81 7.88 -8.33 11.29
CA GLY A 81 9.18 -8.72 10.72
C GLY A 81 10.20 -7.57 10.70
N PRO A 82 11.45 -7.86 10.31
CA PRO A 82 12.57 -6.92 10.46
C PRO A 82 12.47 -5.64 9.59
N GLY A 83 11.68 -5.64 8.52
CA GLY A 83 11.42 -4.45 7.69
C GLY A 83 10.19 -3.63 8.09
N ALA A 84 9.46 -4.06 9.13
CA ALA A 84 8.18 -3.47 9.50
C ALA A 84 8.28 -2.30 10.50
N ASP A 85 9.48 -1.96 10.99
CA ASP A 85 9.64 -0.79 11.85
C ASP A 85 9.27 0.49 11.10
N THR A 86 8.27 1.21 11.61
CA THR A 86 7.75 2.43 11.00
C THR A 86 8.37 3.71 11.55
N SER A 87 9.30 3.63 12.52
CA SER A 87 9.90 4.79 13.21
C SER A 87 10.55 5.81 12.28
N ASN A 88 11.04 5.35 11.12
CA ASN A 88 11.74 6.16 10.11
C ASN A 88 10.92 6.39 8.83
N ARG A 89 9.61 6.06 8.83
CA ARG A 89 8.76 6.23 7.64
C ARG A 89 8.67 7.71 7.26
N VAL A 90 8.50 7.94 5.97
CA VAL A 90 8.21 9.27 5.45
C VAL A 90 6.99 9.88 6.16
N SER A 91 7.08 11.16 6.49
CA SER A 91 6.07 11.87 7.29
C SER A 91 4.70 12.00 6.62
N TRP A 92 4.62 11.78 5.31
CA TRP A 92 3.38 11.88 4.54
C TRP A 92 2.57 10.56 4.48
N GLU A 93 3.11 9.46 5.02
CA GLU A 93 2.35 8.22 5.20
C GLU A 93 1.05 8.50 5.97
N LYS A 94 -0.04 7.86 5.55
CA LYS A 94 -1.35 8.03 6.18
C LYS A 94 -1.55 7.02 7.30
N LYS A 95 -2.12 7.48 8.41
CA LYS A 95 -2.79 6.63 9.40
C LYS A 95 -4.28 6.69 9.14
N LEU A 96 -4.89 5.54 8.88
CA LEU A 96 -6.30 5.43 8.51
C LEU A 96 -7.14 5.02 9.72
N SER A 97 -8.43 5.36 9.69
CA SER A 97 -9.39 4.88 10.68
C SER A 97 -9.64 3.38 10.55
N VAL A 98 -10.15 2.77 11.61
CA VAL A 98 -10.53 1.35 11.64
C VAL A 98 -11.53 1.03 10.53
N ASP A 99 -12.56 1.86 10.34
CA ASP A 99 -13.59 1.66 9.31
C ASP A 99 -13.00 1.57 7.90
N VAL A 100 -12.00 2.39 7.60
CA VAL A 100 -11.32 2.37 6.29
C VAL A 100 -10.53 1.07 6.12
N TRP A 101 -9.85 0.60 7.18
CA TRP A 101 -9.16 -0.68 7.14
C TRP A 101 -10.11 -1.85 6.96
N GLU A 102 -11.21 -1.89 7.70
CA GLU A 102 -12.23 -2.94 7.59
C GLU A 102 -12.84 -3.00 6.19
N LYS A 103 -13.21 -1.84 5.64
CA LYS A 103 -13.77 -1.76 4.28
C LYS A 103 -12.76 -2.21 3.23
N MET A 104 -11.54 -1.67 3.25
CA MET A 104 -10.55 -1.92 2.20
C MET A 104 -9.95 -3.33 2.25
N THR A 105 -9.92 -3.96 3.42
CA THR A 105 -9.37 -5.32 3.60
C THR A 105 -10.43 -6.41 3.56
N SER A 106 -11.70 -6.05 3.43
CA SER A 106 -12.82 -6.95 3.17
C SER A 106 -12.83 -7.42 1.71
N MET A 107 -13.39 -8.61 1.45
CA MET A 107 -13.65 -9.09 0.09
C MET A 107 -14.60 -8.17 -0.69
N SER A 108 -15.47 -7.42 0.02
CA SER A 108 -16.36 -6.45 -0.62
C SER A 108 -15.63 -5.38 -1.43
N PHE A 109 -14.36 -5.09 -1.11
CA PHE A 109 -13.54 -4.14 -1.87
C PHE A 109 -13.33 -4.55 -3.34
N ILE A 110 -13.23 -5.85 -3.62
CA ILE A 110 -12.99 -6.37 -4.97
C ILE A 110 -14.20 -7.08 -5.56
N ASN A 111 -15.29 -7.21 -4.81
CA ASN A 111 -16.40 -8.11 -5.14
C ASN A 111 -17.77 -7.41 -5.13
N GLU A 112 -17.81 -6.13 -5.49
CA GLU A 112 -19.06 -5.36 -5.51
C GLU A 112 -20.10 -5.96 -6.46
N ASP A 113 -19.68 -6.53 -7.59
CA ASP A 113 -20.53 -7.17 -8.59
C ASP A 113 -20.79 -8.67 -8.31
N GLY A 114 -20.23 -9.22 -7.23
CA GLY A 114 -20.41 -10.62 -6.84
C GLY A 114 -19.67 -11.66 -7.70
N TRP A 115 -18.62 -11.28 -8.43
CA TRP A 115 -17.90 -12.20 -9.31
C TRP A 115 -17.22 -13.38 -8.59
N LEU A 116 -16.80 -13.21 -7.33
CA LEU A 116 -16.16 -14.26 -6.53
C LEU A 116 -17.10 -15.45 -6.29
N GLN A 117 -18.41 -15.19 -6.11
CA GLN A 117 -19.41 -16.24 -5.94
C GLN A 117 -19.72 -16.98 -7.25
N ARG A 118 -19.32 -16.41 -8.40
CA ARG A 118 -19.56 -16.96 -9.73
C ARG A 118 -18.34 -17.68 -10.31
N GLN A 119 -17.27 -17.89 -9.53
CA GLN A 119 -16.11 -18.62 -10.02
C GLN A 119 -16.46 -20.08 -10.30
N PRO A 120 -16.05 -20.65 -11.45
CA PRO A 120 -16.12 -22.09 -11.65
C PRO A 120 -15.20 -22.77 -10.63
N TYR A 121 -15.67 -23.89 -10.09
CA TYR A 121 -14.98 -24.69 -9.08
C TYR A 121 -13.52 -24.99 -9.42
#